data_AF-R6Y943-F1
#
_entry.id   AF-R6Y943-F1
#
_cell.length_a   1.000
_cell.length_b   1.000
_cell.length_c   1.000
_cell.angle_alpha   90.00
_cell.angle_beta   90.00
_cell.angle_gamma   90.00
#
_symmetry.space_group_name_H-M   'P 1'
#
loop_
_entity.id
_entity.type
_entity.pdbx_description
1 polymer ?
#
loop_
_entity_poly.entity_id
_entity_poly.type
_entity_poly.pdbx_seq_one_letter_code
_entity_poly.pdbx_strand_id
1 'polypeptide(L)'
;MKGNMRFCVPCLFGVEGLVAQELRDMGLEQVQAENGRVLFSGGWEAMARANLCCRFGERVLLLLGEFPARSFEELFQGVKALPWEGLLGKEDAFPVTGSSLSSPLHSVPGCQAIIKNRCRTARPSSKRPL
;
A
#
# COMPACT_ATOMS: atom_id res chain seq x y z
N MET A 1 1.60 -18.80 3.73
CA MET A 1 0.55 -17.99 3.10
C MET A 1 0.97 -17.65 1.67
N LYS A 2 0.51 -18.39 0.66
CA LYS A 2 0.73 -18.06 -0.77
C LYS A 2 -0.43 -17.17 -1.25
N GLY A 3 -0.44 -15.91 -0.83
CA GLY A 3 -1.34 -14.91 -1.39
C GLY A 3 -0.63 -14.22 -2.55
N ASN A 4 -1.24 -14.19 -3.73
CA ASN A 4 -0.77 -13.34 -4.82
C ASN A 4 -1.14 -11.89 -4.47
N MET A 5 -0.18 -11.14 -3.96
CA MET A 5 -0.36 -9.76 -3.49
C MET A 5 0.16 -8.79 -4.53
N ARG A 6 -0.37 -7.57 -4.52
CA ARG A 6 0.10 -6.51 -5.41
C ARG A 6 1.00 -5.55 -4.65
N PHE A 7 2.12 -5.21 -5.25
CA PHE A 7 3.12 -4.30 -4.70
C PHE A 7 3.29 -3.08 -5.59
N CYS A 8 3.76 -2.00 -4.97
CA CYS A 8 4.07 -0.74 -5.62
C CYS A 8 5.49 -0.32 -5.26
N VAL A 9 6.26 0.06 -6.27
CA VAL A 9 7.62 0.58 -6.16
C VAL A 9 7.64 2.00 -6.70
N PRO A 10 7.53 3.03 -5.84
CA PRO A 10 7.73 4.41 -6.24
C PRO A 10 9.15 4.62 -6.78
N CYS A 11 9.28 5.47 -7.79
CA CYS A 11 10.56 5.80 -8.40
C CYS A 11 10.53 7.20 -9.02
N LEU A 12 11.71 7.72 -9.37
CA LEU A 12 11.82 9.03 -10.02
C LEU A 12 11.16 9.00 -11.41
N PHE A 13 10.59 10.13 -11.82
CA PHE A 13 10.02 10.27 -13.16
C PHE A 13 11.07 10.05 -14.24
N GLY A 14 10.74 9.22 -15.23
CA GLY A 14 11.61 8.88 -16.36
C GLY A 14 12.46 7.62 -16.17
N VAL A 15 12.48 7.00 -14.98
CA VAL A 15 13.21 5.73 -14.74
C VAL A 15 12.29 4.52 -14.59
N GLU A 16 10.99 4.68 -14.80
CA GLU A 16 9.99 3.62 -14.58
C GLU A 16 10.24 2.41 -15.47
N GLY A 17 10.74 2.64 -16.69
CA GLY A 17 11.15 1.57 -17.61
C GLY A 17 12.32 0.74 -17.08
N LEU A 18 13.29 1.37 -16.42
CA LEU A 18 14.45 0.68 -15.83
C LEU A 18 14.03 -0.17 -14.63
N VAL A 19 13.20 0.40 -13.74
CA VAL A 19 12.64 -0.33 -12.60
C VAL A 19 11.79 -1.51 -13.08
N ALA A 20 10.93 -1.29 -14.09
CA ALA A 20 10.11 -2.36 -14.65
C ALA A 20 10.96 -3.47 -15.28
N GLN A 21 12.06 -3.12 -15.94
CA GLN A 21 12.98 -4.13 -16.48
C GLN A 21 13.66 -4.93 -15.37
N GLU A 22 14.20 -4.28 -14.34
CA GLU A 22 14.78 -4.95 -13.16
C GLU A 22 13.80 -5.96 -12.53
N LEU A 23 12.55 -5.55 -12.32
CA LEU A 23 11.52 -6.40 -11.72
C LEU A 23 11.18 -7.61 -12.61
N ARG A 24 11.14 -7.43 -13.94
CA ARG A 24 10.94 -8.55 -14.89
C ARG A 24 12.15 -9.49 -14.90
N ASP A 25 13.36 -8.96 -14.89
CA ASP A 25 14.60 -9.75 -14.87
C ASP A 25 14.72 -10.59 -13.59
N MET A 26 14.15 -10.11 -12.48
CA MET A 26 14.02 -10.87 -11.22
C MET A 26 12.99 -12.01 -11.28
N GLY A 27 12.22 -12.11 -12.38
CA GLY A 27 11.15 -13.09 -12.56
C GLY A 27 9.85 -12.72 -11.84
N LEU A 28 9.62 -11.43 -11.57
CA LEU A 28 8.38 -10.97 -10.93
C LEU A 28 7.25 -10.85 -11.95
N GLU A 29 6.02 -11.09 -11.50
CA GLU A 29 4.86 -11.18 -12.37
C GLU A 29 4.09 -9.86 -12.47
N GLN A 30 3.32 -9.70 -13.55
CA GLN A 30 2.40 -8.58 -13.79
C GLN A 30 3.04 -7.19 -13.61
N VAL A 31 4.30 -7.05 -14.05
CA VAL A 31 5.04 -5.79 -13.93
C VAL A 31 4.44 -4.70 -14.83
N GLN A 32 3.96 -3.62 -14.23
CA GLN A 32 3.29 -2.50 -14.90
C GLN A 32 3.97 -1.19 -14.52
N ALA A 33 4.56 -0.51 -15.49
CA ALA A 33 5.10 0.84 -15.30
C ALA A 33 3.96 1.86 -15.40
N GLU A 34 3.86 2.72 -14.39
CA GLU A 34 2.94 3.86 -14.33
C GLU A 34 3.73 5.12 -14.02
N ASN A 35 3.15 6.30 -14.17
CA ASN A 35 3.86 7.55 -13.92
C ASN A 35 4.38 7.64 -12.46
N GLY A 36 5.71 7.67 -12.28
CA GLY A 36 6.37 7.74 -10.97
C GLY A 36 6.34 6.46 -10.12
N ARG A 37 5.87 5.32 -10.65
CA ARG A 37 5.83 4.05 -9.89
C ARG A 37 5.75 2.82 -10.80
N VAL A 38 6.19 1.68 -10.28
CA VAL A 38 6.03 0.38 -10.95
C VAL A 38 5.27 -0.58 -10.04
N LEU A 39 4.26 -1.24 -10.58
CA LEU A 39 3.47 -2.25 -9.89
C LEU A 39 3.95 -3.64 -10.28
N PHE A 40 3.89 -4.60 -9.35
CA PHE A 40 4.11 -6.01 -9.64
C PHE A 40 3.27 -6.89 -8.71
N SER A 41 3.11 -8.16 -9.07
CA SER A 41 2.37 -9.15 -8.28
C SER A 41 3.28 -10.27 -7.79
N GLY A 42 3.01 -10.80 -6.61
CA GLY A 42 3.71 -11.96 -6.07
C GLY A 42 3.46 -12.23 -4.59
N GLY A 43 4.21 -13.18 -4.03
CA GLY A 43 4.17 -13.51 -2.61
C GLY A 43 5.20 -12.74 -1.76
N TRP A 44 5.36 -13.17 -0.51
CA TRP A 44 6.36 -12.60 0.41
C TRP A 44 7.80 -12.73 -0.11
N GLU A 45 8.12 -13.83 -0.81
CA GLU A 45 9.43 -14.02 -1.45
C GLU A 45 9.69 -13.01 -2.58
N ALA A 46 8.65 -12.67 -3.35
CA ALA A 46 8.72 -11.67 -4.42
C ALA A 46 9.03 -10.28 -3.84
N MET A 47 8.35 -9.92 -2.75
CA MET A 47 8.63 -8.69 -2.02
C MET A 47 10.03 -8.65 -1.42
N ALA A 48 10.46 -9.74 -0.77
CA ALA A 48 11.80 -9.80 -0.17
C ALA A 48 12.87 -9.61 -1.25
N ARG A 49 12.71 -10.29 -2.39
CA ARG A 49 13.59 -10.15 -3.56
C ARG A 49 13.60 -8.73 -4.10
N ALA A 50 12.43 -8.12 -4.29
CA ALA A 50 12.33 -6.75 -4.76
C ALA A 50 13.02 -5.76 -3.80
N ASN A 51 12.87 -5.93 -2.48
CA ASN A 51 13.55 -5.06 -1.49
C ASN A 51 15.07 -5.23 -1.50
N LEU A 52 15.57 -6.44 -1.72
CA LEU A 52 17.01 -6.72 -1.68
C LEU A 52 17.73 -6.37 -2.99
N CYS A 53 17.03 -6.45 -4.12
CA CYS A 53 17.67 -6.41 -5.44
C CYS A 53 17.32 -5.18 -6.28
N CYS A 54 16.27 -4.43 -5.96
CA CYS A 54 15.89 -3.24 -6.74
C CYS A 54 16.86 -2.09 -6.45
N ARG A 55 17.42 -1.49 -7.50
CA ARG A 55 18.43 -0.42 -7.40
C ARG A 55 17.86 0.96 -7.69
N PHE A 56 16.86 1.03 -8.56
CA PHE A 56 16.27 2.29 -9.02
C PHE A 56 14.96 2.65 -8.31
N GLY A 57 14.34 1.69 -7.61
CA GLY A 57 13.15 1.91 -6.81
C GLY A 57 13.47 2.45 -5.41
N GLU A 58 12.61 3.30 -4.87
CA GLU A 58 12.84 3.89 -3.54
C GLU A 58 12.49 2.95 -2.39
N ARG A 59 11.36 2.24 -2.53
CA ARG A 59 10.78 1.37 -1.48
C ARG A 59 9.78 0.41 -2.10
N VAL A 60 9.55 -0.73 -1.46
CA VAL A 60 8.51 -1.68 -1.87
C VAL A 60 7.33 -1.58 -0.92
N LEU A 61 6.18 -1.18 -1.44
CA LEU A 61 4.93 -0.99 -0.68
C LEU A 61 3.94 -2.10 -1.02
N LEU A 62 3.24 -2.62 -0.03
CA LEU A 62 2.08 -3.49 -0.24
C LEU A 62 0.86 -2.64 -0.59
N LEU A 63 0.25 -2.89 -1.75
CA LEU A 63 -0.97 -2.21 -2.17
C LEU A 63 -2.18 -2.92 -1.56
N LEU A 64 -2.74 -2.35 -0.48
CA LEU A 64 -3.88 -2.93 0.24
C LEU A 64 -5.19 -2.83 -0.53
N GLY A 65 -5.36 -1.77 -1.30
CA GLY A 65 -6.53 -1.56 -2.14
C GLY A 65 -6.49 -0.20 -2.83
N GLU A 66 -7.31 -0.08 -3.86
CA GLU A 66 -7.46 1.12 -4.68
C GLU A 66 -8.96 1.31 -4.93
N PHE A 67 -9.47 2.51 -4.69
CA PHE A 67 -10.89 2.83 -4.86
C PHE A 67 -11.07 4.33 -5.12
N PRO A 68 -12.10 4.73 -5.90
CA PRO A 68 -12.46 6.12 -6.06
C PRO A 68 -13.05 6.68 -4.76
N ALA A 69 -12.62 7.86 -4.35
CA ALA A 69 -13.19 8.59 -3.22
C ALA A 69 -13.30 10.09 -3.54
N ARG A 70 -14.53 10.58 -3.68
CA ARG A 70 -14.87 11.99 -3.94
C ARG A 70 -15.33 12.71 -2.67
N SER A 71 -15.62 11.98 -1.61
CA SER A 71 -16.01 12.50 -0.29
C SER A 71 -15.24 11.83 0.84
N PHE A 72 -15.20 12.48 2.01
CA PHE A 72 -14.58 11.93 3.21
C PHE A 72 -15.26 10.63 3.69
N GLU A 73 -16.56 10.51 3.46
CA GLU A 73 -17.33 9.30 3.80
C GLU A 73 -16.93 8.13 2.89
N GLU A 74 -16.83 8.35 1.58
CA GLU A 74 -16.36 7.32 0.64
C GLU A 74 -14.94 6.86 0.98
N LEU A 75 -14.04 7.80 1.32
CA LEU A 75 -12.70 7.46 1.79
C LEU A 75 -12.76 6.61 3.05
N PHE A 76 -13.60 6.97 4.03
CA PHE A 76 -13.73 6.22 5.27
C PHE A 76 -14.25 4.79 5.04
N GLN A 77 -15.30 4.62 4.22
CA GLN A 77 -15.86 3.31 3.92
C GLN A 77 -14.89 2.45 3.10
N GLY A 78 -14.18 3.03 2.13
CA GLY A 78 -13.16 2.32 1.36
C GLY A 78 -12.01 1.83 2.24
N VAL A 79 -11.47 2.70 3.10
CA VAL A 79 -10.44 2.33 4.08
C VAL A 79 -10.95 1.26 5.03
N LYS A 80 -12.23 1.33 5.44
CA LYS A 80 -12.84 0.36 6.36
C LYS A 80 -12.93 -1.05 5.77
N ALA A 81 -13.10 -1.18 4.46
CA ALA A 81 -13.24 -2.45 3.77
C ALA A 81 -11.90 -3.19 3.55
N LEU A 82 -10.76 -2.54 3.79
CA LEU A 82 -9.45 -3.16 3.60
C LEU A 82 -9.14 -4.20 4.70
N PRO A 83 -8.37 -5.26 4.37
CA PRO A 83 -8.12 -6.40 5.26
C PRO A 83 -7.03 -6.09 6.32
N TRP A 84 -7.27 -5.12 7.20
CA TRP A 84 -6.31 -4.68 8.23
C TRP A 84 -5.96 -5.76 9.26
N GLU A 85 -6.93 -6.62 9.61
CA GLU A 85 -6.81 -7.61 10.69
C GLU A 85 -5.72 -8.65 10.43
N GLY A 86 -5.38 -8.91 9.16
CA GLY A 86 -4.33 -9.84 8.78
C GLY A 86 -2.91 -9.25 8.75
N LEU A 87 -2.76 -7.93 8.94
CA LEU A 87 -1.50 -7.21 8.72
C LEU A 87 -1.00 -6.44 9.95
N LEU A 88 -1.90 -5.98 10.82
CA LEU A 88 -1.55 -5.18 11.98
C LEU A 88 -1.95 -5.91 13.27
N GLY A 89 -0.96 -6.17 14.12
CA GLY A 89 -1.15 -6.62 15.49
C GLY A 89 -1.75 -5.53 16.39
N LYS A 90 -2.27 -5.94 17.54
CA LYS A 90 -2.94 -5.04 18.50
C LYS A 90 -2.03 -3.94 19.03
N GLU A 91 -0.75 -4.24 19.22
CA GLU A 91 0.27 -3.36 19.82
C GLU A 91 1.05 -2.57 18.75
N ASP A 92 0.83 -2.83 17.46
CA ASP A 92 1.65 -2.26 16.40
C ASP A 92 1.44 -0.75 16.25
N ALA A 93 2.54 -0.03 16.07
CA ALA A 93 2.55 1.38 15.74
C ALA A 93 2.27 1.56 14.23
N PHE A 94 1.27 2.38 13.91
CA PHE A 94 0.88 2.64 12.51
C PHE A 94 0.86 4.15 12.24
N PRO A 95 2.00 4.75 11.85
CA PRO A 95 2.03 6.13 11.40
C PRO A 95 1.36 6.27 10.02
N VAL A 96 0.48 7.25 9.87
CA VAL A 96 -0.26 7.51 8.62
C VAL A 96 0.33 8.71 7.90
N THR A 97 0.97 8.47 6.77
CA THR A 97 1.41 9.52 5.83
C THR A 97 0.48 9.53 4.63
N GLY A 98 0.03 10.71 4.21
CA GLY A 98 -0.86 10.87 3.06
C GLY A 98 -0.40 12.00 2.17
N SER A 99 -0.72 11.88 0.88
CA SER A 99 -0.53 12.92 -0.13
C SER A 99 -1.83 13.05 -0.92
N SER A 100 -2.20 14.26 -1.32
CA SER A 100 -3.38 14.52 -2.14
C SER A 100 -3.01 15.52 -3.23
N LEU A 101 -3.28 15.17 -4.48
CA LEU A 101 -3.01 16.00 -5.64
C LEU A 101 -4.26 16.02 -6.52
N SER A 102 -4.66 17.21 -6.98
CA SER A 102 -5.81 17.41 -7.88
C SER A 102 -7.09 16.68 -7.47
N SER A 103 -7.32 16.55 -6.16
CA SER A 103 -8.43 15.78 -5.59
C SER A 103 -9.37 16.70 -4.80
N PRO A 104 -10.69 16.43 -4.79
CA PRO A 104 -11.66 17.19 -3.96
C PRO A 104 -11.25 17.20 -2.47
N LEU A 105 -10.64 16.10 -2.01
CA LEU A 105 -10.08 15.91 -0.68
C LEU A 105 -8.68 16.51 -0.56
N HIS A 106 -8.59 17.85 -0.61
CA HIS A 106 -7.31 18.58 -0.54
C HIS A 106 -6.72 18.65 0.87
N SER A 107 -7.53 18.45 1.92
CA SER A 107 -7.06 18.48 3.31
C SER A 107 -6.37 17.17 3.69
N VAL A 108 -5.05 17.11 3.45
CA VAL A 108 -4.19 15.98 3.83
C VAL A 108 -4.30 15.63 5.32
N PRO A 109 -4.28 16.59 6.28
CA PRO A 109 -4.46 16.27 7.70
C PRO A 109 -5.84 15.66 8.01
N GLY A 110 -6.90 16.09 7.31
CA GLY A 110 -8.24 15.53 7.44
C GLY A 110 -8.29 14.06 7.02
N CYS A 111 -7.70 13.75 5.86
CA CYS A 111 -7.58 12.37 5.38
C CYS A 111 -6.77 11.50 6.36
N GLN A 112 -5.66 12.00 6.87
CA GLN A 112 -4.83 11.28 7.86
C GLN A 112 -5.59 11.00 9.15
N ALA A 113 -6.36 11.96 9.66
CA ALA A 113 -7.15 11.80 10.88
C ALA A 113 -8.24 10.72 10.72
N ILE A 114 -8.93 10.71 9.58
CA ILE A 114 -9.97 9.73 9.26
C ILE A 114 -9.39 8.32 9.19
N ILE A 115 -8.28 8.16 8.47
CA ILE A 115 -7.59 6.87 8.33
C ILE A 115 -7.10 6.38 9.70
N LYS A 116 -6.43 7.25 10.47
CA LYS A 116 -5.92 6.91 11.80
C LYS A 116 -7.03 6.48 12.75
N ASN A 117 -8.15 7.20 12.76
CA ASN A 117 -9.29 6.86 13.62
C ASN A 117 -9.90 5.51 13.22
N ARG A 118 -9.95 5.20 11.92
CA ARG A 118 -10.46 3.93 11.42
C ARG A 118 -9.55 2.75 11.74
N CYS A 119 -8.24 2.86 11.55
CA CYS A 119 -7.32 1.76 11.90
C CYS A 119 -7.39 1.44 13.40
N ARG A 120 -7.60 2.45 14.28
CA ARG A 120 -7.80 2.22 15.71
C ARG A 120 -9.05 1.39 16.01
N THR A 121 -10.16 1.63 15.31
CA THR A 121 -11.41 0.87 15.51
C THR A 121 -11.40 -0.51 14.86
N ALA A 122 -10.47 -0.80 13.93
CA ALA A 122 -10.27 -2.13 13.35
C ALA A 122 -9.48 -3.08 14.26
N ARG A 123 -8.94 -2.59 15.38
CA ARG A 123 -8.21 -3.45 16.32
C ARG A 123 -9.19 -4.45 16.95
N PRO A 124 -8.97 -5.77 16.81
CA PRO A 124 -9.84 -6.75 17.45
C PRO A 124 -9.79 -6.56 18.97
N SER A 125 -10.92 -6.22 19.57
CA SER A 125 -11.09 -6.16 21.02
C SER A 125 -11.04 -7.58 21.56
N SER A 126 -9.91 -7.99 22.13
CA SER A 126 -9.79 -9.29 22.81
C SER A 126 -10.69 -9.32 24.06
N LYS A 127 -11.94 -9.76 23.94
CA LYS A 127 -12.51 -10.57 25.00
C LYS A 127 -11.87 -11.95 24.85
N ARG A 128 -10.78 -12.19 25.57
CA ARG A 128 -10.38 -13.58 25.87
C ARG A 128 -11.56 -14.19 26.63
N PRO A 129 -12.20 -15.28 26.17
CA PRO A 129 -12.94 -16.12 27.09
C PRO A 129 -11.88 -16.69 28.06
N LEU A 130 -12.12 -16.49 29.35
CA LEU A 130 -11.40 -17.17 30.43
C LEU A 130 -11.59 -18.69 30.31
#